data_AF-A0A2V5LBS8-F1
#
_entry.id   AF-A0A2V5LBS8-F1
#
_cell.length_a   1.000
_cell.length_b   1.000
_cell.length_c   1.000
_cell.angle_alpha   90.00
_cell.angle_beta   90.00
_cell.angle_gamma   90.00
#
_symmetry.space_group_name_H-M   'P 1'
#
loop_
_entity.id
_entity.type
_entity.pdbx_description
1 polymer ?
#
loop_
_entity_poly.entity_id
_entity_poly.type
_entity_poly.pdbx_seq_one_letter_code
_entity_poly.pdbx_strand_id
1 'polypeptide(L)'
;HGDTLDWLSIYRHGHEGEAENPWRYVFLSFFRDDVGAIKRELRKRKNGDLFWGNIELTAFATTLLVMAIIVPTSPIHFINWRFMLFFLPFWYLGHCFSYLNGYYRHYGANPDKPIAWGVSSYGKIYNWLFFYNGYHAEHHFRPKVHWTKMVKFRQSIADLQKQEGVRTIKRAHMLGFLDPDLPKRGQHEAKAEPAKAIL
;
A
#
# COMPACT_ATOMS: atom_id res chain seq x y z
N HIS A 1 18.23 13.29 -1.27
CA HIS A 1 16.95 13.06 -0.58
C HIS A 1 15.93 12.61 -1.63
N GLY A 2 15.31 11.45 -1.43
CA GLY A 2 14.35 10.87 -2.37
C GLY A 2 12.98 11.53 -2.23
N ASP A 3 12.81 12.70 -2.83
CA ASP A 3 11.48 13.33 -2.94
C ASP A 3 10.66 12.56 -3.99
N THR A 4 9.93 11.55 -3.53
CA THR A 4 8.91 10.90 -4.35
C THR A 4 7.60 11.67 -4.23
N LEU A 5 6.94 11.95 -5.37
CA LEU A 5 5.61 12.58 -5.41
C LEU A 5 4.54 11.75 -4.69
N ASP A 6 4.76 10.44 -4.56
CA ASP A 6 3.88 9.51 -3.84
C ASP A 6 4.20 9.48 -2.35
N TRP A 7 3.20 9.81 -1.54
CA TRP A 7 3.24 9.87 -0.08
C TRP A 7 3.41 8.49 0.56
N LEU A 8 2.93 7.45 -0.12
CA LEU A 8 2.96 6.05 0.29
C LEU A 8 4.13 5.28 -0.34
N SER A 9 5.06 5.97 -1.01
CA SER A 9 6.21 5.32 -1.61
C SER A 9 7.14 4.75 -0.53
N ILE A 10 7.55 3.49 -0.72
CA ILE A 10 8.56 2.83 0.12
C ILE A 10 9.94 3.47 0.01
N TYR A 11 10.17 4.34 -0.99
CA TYR A 11 11.44 5.00 -1.23
C TYR A 11 11.53 6.41 -0.61
N ARG A 12 10.41 6.97 -0.14
CA ARG A 12 10.32 8.35 0.36
C ARG A 12 11.28 8.64 1.54
N HIS A 13 11.38 7.67 2.45
CA HIS A 13 12.29 7.73 3.61
C HIS A 13 13.44 6.72 3.46
N GLY A 14 13.67 6.24 2.23
CA GLY A 14 14.81 5.44 1.85
C GLY A 14 16.10 6.27 1.84
N HIS A 15 17.23 5.58 1.92
CA HIS A 15 18.56 6.16 1.77
C HIS A 15 19.25 5.47 0.59
N GLU A 16 20.07 6.22 -0.15
CA GLU A 16 20.90 5.65 -1.22
C GLU A 16 20.11 4.93 -2.33
N GLY A 17 18.90 5.42 -2.66
CA GLY A 17 18.04 4.81 -3.68
C GLY A 17 17.35 3.50 -3.26
N GLU A 18 17.62 3.01 -2.04
CA GLU A 18 17.03 1.79 -1.51
C GLU A 18 15.68 2.06 -0.82
N ALA A 19 14.82 1.03 -0.81
CA ALA A 19 13.59 1.07 -0.03
C ALA A 19 13.87 1.23 1.48
N GLU A 20 12.93 1.86 2.19
CA GLU A 20 12.99 1.98 3.64
C GLU A 20 13.00 0.60 4.32
N ASN A 21 13.53 0.51 5.55
CA ASN A 21 13.37 -0.71 6.35
C ASN A 21 11.88 -1.09 6.48
N PRO A 22 11.50 -2.36 6.25
CA PRO A 22 10.10 -2.78 6.24
C PRO A 22 9.38 -2.51 7.57
N TRP A 23 10.05 -2.71 8.71
CA TRP A 23 9.44 -2.47 10.02
C TRP A 23 9.27 -0.99 10.32
N ARG A 24 10.25 -0.18 9.93
CA ARG A 24 10.17 1.27 10.05
C ARG A 24 9.01 1.81 9.21
N TYR A 25 8.87 1.35 7.97
CA TYR A 25 7.75 1.68 7.11
C TYR A 25 6.42 1.25 7.74
N VAL A 26 6.31 -0.01 8.18
CA VAL A 26 5.07 -0.58 8.72
C VAL A 26 4.58 0.14 9.98
N PHE A 27 5.46 0.39 10.94
CA PHE A 27 5.07 0.95 12.23
C PHE A 27 5.01 2.49 12.24
N LEU A 28 5.81 3.16 11.41
CA LEU A 28 5.86 4.63 11.41
C LEU A 28 4.98 5.28 10.34
N SER A 29 4.60 4.59 9.25
CA SER A 29 3.77 5.20 8.20
C SER A 29 2.46 5.77 8.74
N PHE A 30 1.85 5.09 9.72
CA PHE A 30 0.66 5.58 10.42
C PHE A 30 0.80 6.99 11.01
N PHE A 31 2.00 7.35 11.48
CA PHE A 31 2.28 8.65 12.11
C PHE A 31 2.87 9.68 11.14
N ARG A 32 3.17 9.28 9.90
CA ARG A 32 3.84 10.13 8.90
C ARG A 32 2.86 10.80 7.93
N ASP A 33 1.61 10.36 7.92
CA ASP A 33 0.58 10.94 7.07
C ASP A 33 0.24 12.38 7.52
N ASP A 34 0.65 13.38 6.73
CA ASP A 34 0.33 14.79 6.97
C ASP A 34 -1.09 15.11 6.47
N VAL A 35 -2.07 14.98 7.37
CA VAL A 35 -3.47 15.34 7.13
C VAL A 35 -3.62 16.79 6.65
N GLY A 36 -2.75 17.69 7.09
CA GLY A 36 -2.73 19.09 6.66
C GLY A 36 -2.30 19.22 5.19
N ALA A 37 -1.27 18.49 4.77
CA ALA A 37 -0.86 18.44 3.36
C ALA A 37 -1.94 17.86 2.46
N ILE A 38 -2.59 16.76 2.88
CA ILE A 38 -3.69 16.14 2.13
C ILE A 38 -4.83 17.14 1.94
N LYS A 39 -5.25 17.85 3.00
CA LYS A 39 -6.30 18.89 2.90
C LYS A 39 -5.91 20.04 1.98
N ARG A 40 -4.64 20.47 1.99
CA ARG A 40 -4.13 21.50 1.06
C ARG A 40 -4.22 21.03 -0.39
N GLU A 41 -3.87 19.78 -0.66
CA GLU A 41 -3.90 19.22 -2.02
C GLU A 41 -5.34 19.02 -2.52
N LEU A 42 -6.24 18.50 -1.69
CA LEU A 42 -7.66 18.38 -2.01
C LEU A 42 -8.31 19.75 -2.30
N ARG A 43 -7.89 20.80 -1.57
CA ARG A 43 -8.39 22.17 -1.82
C ARG A 43 -7.98 22.68 -3.20
N LYS A 44 -6.82 22.31 -3.73
CA LYS A 44 -6.37 22.73 -5.07
C LYS A 44 -7.23 22.16 -6.20
N ARG A 45 -7.80 20.96 -6.00
CA ARG A 45 -8.59 20.26 -7.03
C ARG A 45 -9.94 20.93 -7.35
N LYS A 46 -10.49 21.74 -6.42
CA LYS A 46 -11.74 22.53 -6.59
C LYS A 46 -12.95 21.73 -7.14
N ASN A 47 -13.04 20.43 -6.85
CA ASN A 47 -14.05 19.51 -7.37
C ASN A 47 -15.04 18.98 -6.31
N GLY A 48 -15.00 19.52 -5.09
CA GLY A 48 -15.86 19.07 -3.99
C GLY A 48 -15.27 17.95 -3.13
N ASP A 49 -14.11 17.36 -3.50
CA ASP A 49 -13.47 16.28 -2.72
C ASP A 49 -13.19 16.70 -1.26
N LEU A 50 -12.84 17.97 -1.04
CA LEU A 50 -12.60 18.49 0.31
C LEU A 50 -13.87 18.46 1.18
N PHE A 51 -15.04 18.74 0.58
CA PHE A 51 -16.31 18.74 1.29
C PHE A 51 -16.72 17.32 1.66
N TRP A 52 -16.73 16.42 0.67
CA TRP A 52 -17.04 15.00 0.90
C TRP A 52 -16.05 14.34 1.85
N GLY A 53 -14.75 14.59 1.70
CA GLY A 53 -13.73 14.08 2.61
C GLY A 53 -13.90 14.60 4.05
N ASN A 54 -14.33 15.86 4.24
CA ASN A 54 -14.67 16.37 5.58
C ASN A 54 -15.92 15.70 6.16
N ILE A 55 -16.95 15.44 5.34
CA ILE A 55 -18.15 14.70 5.76
C ILE A 55 -17.76 13.29 6.20
N GLU A 56 -17.02 12.56 5.37
CA GLU A 56 -16.58 11.19 5.67
C GLU A 56 -15.76 11.15 6.97
N LEU A 57 -14.79 12.07 7.13
CA LEU A 57 -13.97 12.14 8.32
C LEU A 57 -14.80 12.49 9.57
N THR A 58 -15.73 13.44 9.45
CA THR A 58 -16.60 13.85 10.56
C THR A 58 -17.55 12.72 10.95
N ALA A 59 -18.15 12.03 9.97
CA ALA A 59 -19.02 10.90 10.20
C ALA A 59 -18.27 9.76 10.89
N PHE A 60 -17.08 9.41 10.39
CA PHE A 60 -16.23 8.38 11.00
C PHE A 60 -15.84 8.73 12.44
N ALA A 61 -15.37 9.95 12.68
CA ALA A 61 -15.02 10.42 14.02
C ALA A 61 -16.23 10.43 14.97
N THR A 62 -17.40 10.86 14.48
CA THR A 62 -18.65 10.87 15.25
C THR A 62 -19.08 9.45 15.59
N THR A 63 -18.99 8.50 14.65
CA THR A 63 -19.29 7.09 14.91
C THR A 63 -18.36 6.51 15.96
N LEU A 64 -17.05 6.77 15.88
CA LEU A 64 -16.10 6.31 16.90
C LEU A 64 -16.37 6.93 18.27
N LEU A 65 -16.72 8.22 18.32
CA LEU A 65 -17.09 8.91 19.55
C LEU A 65 -18.38 8.33 20.16
N VAL A 66 -19.40 8.10 19.34
CA VAL A 66 -20.65 7.44 19.75
C VAL A 66 -20.36 6.03 20.25
N MET A 67 -19.54 5.24 19.57
CA MET A 67 -19.16 3.89 20.03
C MET A 67 -18.32 3.93 21.31
N ALA A 68 -17.55 4.99 21.55
CA ALA A 68 -16.78 5.15 22.78
C ALA A 68 -17.68 5.48 24.00
N ILE A 69 -18.80 6.17 23.78
CA ILE A 69 -19.68 6.72 24.82
C ILE A 69 -20.97 5.88 25.00
N ILE A 70 -21.61 5.50 23.90
CA ILE A 70 -22.93 4.85 23.81
C ILE A 70 -22.72 3.36 23.48
N VAL A 71 -21.99 2.65 24.34
CA VAL A 71 -22.17 1.20 24.41
C VAL A 71 -23.25 0.96 25.46
N PRO A 72 -24.28 0.14 25.19
CA PRO A 72 -25.31 -0.19 26.16
C PRO A 72 -24.73 -1.12 27.23
N THR A 73 -23.86 -0.58 28.08
CA THR A 73 -23.42 -1.20 29.33
C THR A 73 -24.27 -0.61 30.43
N SER A 74 -24.86 -1.47 31.27
CA SER A 74 -25.52 -1.05 32.51
C SER A 74 -24.54 -1.23 33.68
N PRO A 75 -24.23 -0.18 34.45
CA PRO A 75 -24.63 1.21 34.28
C PRO A 75 -23.85 1.90 33.13
N ILE A 76 -24.43 2.98 32.59
CA ILE A 76 -23.83 3.79 31.53
C ILE A 76 -22.54 4.43 32.08
N HIS A 77 -21.40 3.82 31.79
CA HIS A 77 -20.10 4.43 32.05
C HIS A 77 -19.80 5.42 30.92
N PHE A 78 -19.44 6.66 31.28
CA PHE A 78 -19.25 7.77 30.34
C PHE A 78 -18.19 7.54 29.26
N ILE A 79 -17.28 6.56 29.42
CA ILE A 79 -16.29 6.14 28.41
C ILE A 79 -16.06 4.63 28.56
N ASN A 80 -16.29 3.87 27.48
CA ASN A 80 -15.94 2.45 27.41
C ASN A 80 -14.43 2.28 27.17
N TRP A 81 -13.64 2.54 28.20
CA TRP A 81 -12.18 2.39 28.16
C TRP A 81 -11.75 0.95 27.81
N ARG A 82 -12.55 -0.06 28.15
CA ARG A 82 -12.33 -1.47 27.76
C ARG A 82 -12.45 -1.64 26.25
N PHE A 83 -13.46 -1.04 25.63
CA PHE A 83 -13.59 -1.01 24.18
C PHE A 83 -12.41 -0.27 23.54
N MET A 84 -11.98 0.87 24.08
CA MET A 84 -10.81 1.60 23.53
C MET A 84 -9.51 0.78 23.63
N LEU A 85 -9.26 0.12 24.77
CA LEU A 85 -8.10 -0.76 24.95
C LEU A 85 -8.12 -1.97 24.02
N PHE A 86 -9.31 -2.46 23.65
CA PHE A 86 -9.44 -3.50 22.65
C PHE A 86 -9.28 -2.93 21.24
N PHE A 87 -10.06 -1.92 20.89
CA PHE A 87 -10.18 -1.37 19.54
C PHE A 87 -8.88 -0.74 19.04
N LEU A 88 -8.23 0.14 19.83
CA LEU A 88 -7.08 0.92 19.35
C LEU A 88 -5.90 0.05 18.92
N PRO A 89 -5.47 -0.99 19.68
CA PRO A 89 -4.43 -1.90 19.22
C PRO A 89 -4.81 -2.63 17.93
N PHE A 90 -6.02 -3.19 17.82
CA PHE A 90 -6.44 -3.90 16.60
C PHE A 90 -6.58 -2.96 15.40
N TRP A 91 -7.05 -1.74 15.61
CA TRP A 91 -7.12 -0.71 14.58
C TRP A 91 -5.73 -0.34 14.07
N TYR A 92 -4.78 -0.06 14.97
CA TYR A 92 -3.39 0.21 14.61
C TYR A 92 -2.72 -0.98 13.91
N LEU A 93 -2.93 -2.21 14.41
CA LEU A 93 -2.44 -3.43 13.77
C LEU A 93 -3.02 -3.61 12.36
N GLY A 94 -4.30 -3.28 12.16
CA GLY A 94 -4.94 -3.28 10.84
C GLY A 94 -4.21 -2.35 9.86
N HIS A 95 -3.85 -1.14 10.29
CA HIS A 95 -3.03 -0.22 9.51
C HIS A 95 -1.63 -0.77 9.24
N CYS A 96 -0.97 -1.33 10.25
CA CYS A 96 0.32 -1.99 10.09
C CYS A 96 0.27 -3.10 9.02
N PHE A 97 -0.76 -3.93 9.03
CA PHE A 97 -0.95 -4.96 8.00
C PHE A 97 -1.21 -4.36 6.62
N SER A 98 -1.95 -3.25 6.53
CA SER A 98 -2.14 -2.52 5.28
C SER A 98 -0.83 -1.99 4.71
N TYR A 99 0.02 -1.38 5.55
CA TYR A 99 1.35 -0.91 5.17
C TYR A 99 2.28 -2.07 4.80
N LEU A 100 2.26 -3.18 5.55
CA LEU A 100 3.06 -4.38 5.24
C LEU A 100 2.68 -4.94 3.86
N ASN A 101 1.37 -5.02 3.60
CA ASN A 101 0.83 -5.41 2.30
C ASN A 101 1.24 -4.42 1.21
N GLY A 102 1.25 -3.12 1.48
CA GLY A 102 1.71 -2.08 0.56
C GLY A 102 3.20 -2.15 0.25
N TYR A 103 4.02 -2.46 1.26
CA TYR A 103 5.46 -2.56 1.11
C TYR A 103 5.85 -3.67 0.14
N TYR A 104 5.35 -4.89 0.37
CA TYR A 104 5.69 -6.04 -0.49
C TYR A 104 5.04 -6.03 -1.87
N ARG A 105 4.05 -5.16 -2.08
CA ARG A 105 3.50 -4.86 -3.41
C ARG A 105 4.47 -4.06 -4.29
N HIS A 106 5.50 -3.45 -3.71
CA HIS A 106 6.49 -2.63 -4.44
C HIS A 106 7.93 -3.04 -4.20
N TYR A 107 8.21 -3.80 -3.14
CA TYR A 107 9.57 -4.20 -2.80
C TYR A 107 10.17 -5.17 -3.83
N GLY A 108 11.32 -4.79 -4.41
CA GLY A 108 11.98 -5.55 -5.48
C GLY A 108 11.30 -5.43 -6.84
N ALA A 109 10.40 -4.46 -7.01
CA ALA A 109 9.85 -4.06 -8.30
C ALA A 109 10.85 -3.16 -9.04
N ASN A 110 10.75 -3.06 -10.37
CA ASN A 110 11.61 -2.18 -11.16
C ASN A 110 10.92 -0.81 -11.34
N PRO A 111 11.42 0.27 -10.71
CA PRO A 111 10.80 1.59 -10.78
C PRO A 111 10.95 2.29 -12.14
N ASP A 112 11.86 1.82 -13.01
CA ASP A 112 12.11 2.46 -14.31
C ASP A 112 11.16 1.96 -15.40
N LYS A 113 10.49 0.82 -15.16
CA LYS A 113 9.66 0.14 -16.14
C LYS A 113 8.19 0.11 -15.68
N PRO A 114 7.27 0.81 -16.38
CA PRO A 114 5.86 0.89 -15.96
C PRO A 114 5.15 -0.44 -15.75
N ILE A 115 5.47 -1.47 -16.54
CA ILE A 115 4.88 -2.81 -16.38
C ILE A 115 5.40 -3.56 -15.12
N ALA A 116 6.54 -3.13 -14.59
CA ALA A 116 7.26 -3.76 -13.48
C ALA A 116 7.29 -2.87 -12.22
N TRP A 117 6.49 -1.79 -12.15
CA TRP A 117 6.37 -0.91 -10.98
C TRP A 117 5.80 -1.59 -9.74
N GLY A 118 5.13 -2.73 -9.92
CA GLY A 118 4.54 -3.52 -8.84
C GLY A 118 5.05 -4.96 -8.86
N VAL A 119 4.81 -5.63 -7.75
CA VAL A 119 4.97 -7.08 -7.56
C VAL A 119 3.59 -7.71 -7.57
N SER A 120 3.40 -8.81 -8.29
CA SER A 120 2.11 -9.52 -8.32
C SER A 120 2.12 -10.85 -7.55
N SER A 121 0.95 -11.26 -7.06
CA SER A 121 0.71 -12.52 -6.37
C SER A 121 -0.56 -13.18 -6.92
N TYR A 122 -0.43 -14.39 -7.44
CA TYR A 122 -1.52 -15.07 -8.16
C TYR A 122 -2.22 -16.17 -7.34
N GLY A 123 -2.05 -16.16 -6.02
CA GLY A 123 -2.73 -17.11 -5.13
C GLY A 123 -4.25 -17.00 -5.25
N LYS A 124 -4.94 -18.12 -5.51
CA LYS A 124 -6.39 -18.14 -5.79
C LYS A 124 -7.23 -17.62 -4.62
N ILE A 125 -6.97 -18.13 -3.40
CA ILE A 125 -7.72 -17.74 -2.19
C ILE A 125 -7.51 -16.25 -1.89
N TYR A 126 -6.27 -15.79 -1.95
CA TYR A 126 -5.93 -14.38 -1.75
C TYR A 126 -6.68 -13.48 -2.74
N ASN A 127 -6.61 -13.78 -4.03
CA ASN A 127 -7.27 -12.96 -5.04
C ASN A 127 -8.80 -13.03 -4.98
N TRP A 128 -9.36 -14.16 -4.56
CA TRP A 128 -10.81 -14.27 -4.38
C TRP A 128 -11.30 -13.43 -3.21
N LEU A 129 -10.63 -13.51 -2.05
CA LEU A 129 -10.99 -12.73 -0.85
C LEU A 129 -10.76 -11.22 -1.02
N PHE A 130 -9.75 -10.83 -1.80
CA PHE A 130 -9.33 -9.44 -1.94
C PHE A 130 -9.54 -8.89 -3.35
N PHE A 131 -10.58 -9.33 -4.07
CA PHE A 131 -10.99 -8.74 -5.36
C PHE A 131 -9.82 -8.58 -6.35
N TYR A 132 -9.01 -9.63 -6.52
CA TYR A 132 -7.85 -9.67 -7.41
C TYR A 132 -6.76 -8.59 -7.12
N ASN A 133 -6.69 -8.08 -5.89
CA ASN A 133 -5.63 -7.17 -5.41
C ASN A 133 -4.21 -7.75 -5.57
N GLY A 134 -4.07 -9.07 -5.70
CA GLY A 134 -2.80 -9.69 -6.02
C GLY A 134 -2.26 -9.35 -7.41
N TYR A 135 -3.10 -8.89 -8.34
CA TYR A 135 -2.70 -8.46 -9.69
C TYR A 135 -2.21 -7.01 -9.67
N HIS A 136 -1.25 -6.73 -8.79
CA HIS A 136 -0.85 -5.36 -8.45
C HIS A 136 0.04 -4.73 -9.52
N ALA A 137 0.98 -5.47 -10.12
CA ALA A 137 1.75 -4.99 -11.26
C ALA A 137 0.85 -4.66 -12.47
N GLU A 138 -0.15 -5.51 -12.73
CA GLU A 138 -1.15 -5.30 -13.76
C GLU A 138 -1.98 -4.04 -13.50
N HIS A 139 -2.39 -3.83 -12.24
CA HIS A 139 -3.11 -2.63 -11.84
C HIS A 139 -2.28 -1.37 -12.03
N HIS A 140 -1.00 -1.37 -11.67
CA HIS A 140 -0.09 -0.25 -11.96
C HIS A 140 0.08 0.01 -13.45
N PHE A 141 0.20 -1.05 -14.25
CA PHE A 141 0.35 -0.92 -15.70
C PHE A 141 -0.90 -0.37 -16.38
N ARG A 142 -2.11 -0.79 -15.94
CA ARG A 142 -3.40 -0.33 -16.47
C ARG A 142 -4.43 -0.17 -15.33
N PRO A 143 -4.41 0.97 -14.59
CA PRO A 143 -5.26 1.17 -13.41
C PRO A 143 -6.76 1.23 -13.71
N LYS A 144 -7.13 1.48 -14.97
CA LYS A 144 -8.53 1.53 -15.41
C LYS A 144 -9.14 0.15 -15.69
N VAL A 145 -8.36 -0.93 -15.67
CA VAL A 145 -8.89 -2.28 -15.84
C VAL A 145 -9.68 -2.66 -14.58
N HIS A 146 -10.93 -3.07 -14.77
CA HIS A 146 -11.76 -3.55 -13.67
C HIS A 146 -11.21 -4.87 -13.10
N TRP A 147 -11.28 -5.04 -11.78
CA TRP A 147 -10.68 -6.18 -11.08
C TRP A 147 -11.16 -7.56 -11.58
N THR A 148 -12.42 -7.67 -12.01
CA THR A 148 -12.97 -8.92 -12.59
C THR A 148 -12.29 -9.34 -13.90
N LYS A 149 -11.61 -8.42 -14.59
CA LYS A 149 -10.94 -8.67 -15.88
C LYS A 149 -9.43 -8.94 -15.71
N MET A 150 -8.90 -8.92 -14.49
CA MET A 150 -7.46 -8.99 -14.23
C MET A 150 -6.82 -10.29 -14.73
N VAL A 151 -7.50 -11.43 -14.61
CA VAL A 151 -7.00 -12.71 -15.12
C VAL A 151 -6.80 -12.65 -16.63
N LYS A 152 -7.82 -12.20 -17.36
CA LYS A 152 -7.77 -12.08 -18.83
C LYS A 152 -6.74 -11.04 -19.25
N PHE A 153 -6.64 -9.93 -18.52
CA PHE A 153 -5.66 -8.89 -18.80
C PHE A 153 -4.22 -9.39 -18.61
N ARG A 154 -3.92 -10.06 -17.49
CA ARG A 154 -2.63 -10.72 -17.28
C ARG A 154 -2.28 -11.67 -18.42
N GLN A 155 -3.22 -12.51 -18.84
CA GLN A 155 -3.00 -13.43 -19.97
C GLN A 155 -2.58 -12.67 -21.24
N SER A 156 -3.19 -11.51 -21.52
CA SER A 156 -2.84 -10.70 -22.69
C SER A 156 -1.47 -10.02 -22.63
N ILE A 157 -0.85 -9.92 -21.45
CA ILE A 157 0.45 -9.26 -21.25
C ILE A 157 1.53 -10.19 -20.69
N ALA A 158 1.25 -11.50 -20.59
CA ALA A 158 2.11 -12.46 -19.89
C ALA A 158 3.51 -12.54 -20.49
N ASP A 159 3.63 -12.52 -21.82
CA ASP A 159 4.91 -12.57 -22.51
C ASP A 159 5.74 -11.30 -22.24
N LEU A 160 5.08 -10.14 -22.24
CA LEU A 160 5.72 -8.87 -21.91
C LEU A 160 6.15 -8.82 -20.44
N GLN A 161 5.32 -9.31 -19.51
CA GLN A 161 5.70 -9.41 -18.09
C GLN A 161 6.92 -10.32 -17.89
N LYS A 162 6.99 -11.43 -18.63
CA LYS A 162 8.12 -12.35 -18.60
C LYS A 162 9.38 -11.72 -19.18
N GLN A 163 9.27 -11.04 -20.32
CA GLN A 163 10.38 -10.34 -20.98
C GLN A 163 10.96 -9.26 -20.08
N GLU A 164 10.11 -8.47 -19.43
CA GLU A 164 10.52 -7.37 -18.57
C GLU A 164 10.90 -7.80 -17.14
N GLY A 165 10.82 -9.11 -16.85
CA GLY A 165 11.20 -9.67 -15.55
C GLY A 165 10.31 -9.19 -14.40
N VAL A 166 9.01 -9.02 -14.63
CA VAL A 166 8.06 -8.57 -13.60
C VAL A 166 8.08 -9.55 -12.43
N ARG A 167 8.36 -9.01 -11.24
CA ARG A 167 8.48 -9.80 -10.03
C ARG A 167 7.11 -10.34 -9.60
N THR A 168 7.10 -11.60 -9.19
CA THR A 168 5.92 -12.23 -8.60
C THR A 168 6.28 -12.93 -7.30
N ILE A 169 5.34 -13.01 -6.37
CA ILE A 169 5.50 -13.72 -5.10
C ILE A 169 4.44 -14.82 -4.98
N LYS A 170 4.80 -15.92 -4.32
CA LYS A 170 3.88 -17.07 -4.17
C LYS A 170 2.78 -16.82 -3.14
N ARG A 171 3.07 -16.03 -2.10
CA ARG A 171 2.18 -15.77 -0.96
C ARG A 171 1.43 -14.45 -1.14
N ALA A 172 0.43 -14.20 -0.30
CA ALA A 172 -0.20 -12.88 -0.23
C ALA A 172 0.86 -11.81 0.13
N HIS A 173 0.70 -10.58 -0.35
CA HIS A 173 1.71 -9.53 -0.14
C HIS A 173 2.00 -9.25 1.34
N MET A 174 1.00 -9.31 2.23
CA MET A 174 1.21 -9.25 3.68
C MET A 174 2.23 -10.28 4.21
N LEU A 175 2.40 -11.42 3.54
CA LEU A 175 3.35 -12.48 3.87
C LEU A 175 4.59 -12.48 2.96
N GLY A 176 4.87 -11.37 2.27
CA GLY A 176 5.97 -11.25 1.32
C GLY A 176 7.36 -11.41 1.95
N PHE A 177 7.49 -11.20 3.26
CA PHE A 177 8.72 -11.47 4.02
C PHE A 177 9.12 -12.95 4.05
N LEU A 178 8.19 -13.85 3.72
CA LEU A 178 8.44 -15.30 3.65
C LEU A 178 8.66 -15.78 2.21
N ASP A 179 8.83 -14.86 1.27
CA ASP A 179 9.16 -15.20 -0.10
C ASP A 179 10.61 -15.71 -0.19
N PRO A 180 10.85 -16.91 -0.71
CA PRO A 180 12.21 -17.45 -0.81
C PRO A 180 13.11 -16.63 -1.76
N ASP A 181 12.50 -15.95 -2.74
CA ASP A 181 13.18 -15.15 -3.76
C ASP A 181 13.19 -13.65 -3.40
N LEU A 182 13.05 -13.32 -2.10
CA LEU A 182 13.04 -11.95 -1.63
C LEU A 182 14.41 -11.28 -1.88
N PRO A 183 14.47 -10.17 -2.64
CA PRO A 183 15.73 -9.49 -2.91
C PRO A 183 16.39 -9.01 -1.61
N LYS A 184 17.69 -9.28 -1.47
CA LYS A 184 18.47 -8.73 -0.35
C LYS A 184 18.61 -7.23 -0.56
N ARG A 185 18.44 -6.49 0.52
CA ARG A 185 18.66 -5.04 0.53
C ARG A 185 20.10 -4.72 0.12
N GLY A 186 20.30 -3.71 -0.73
CA GLY A 186 21.62 -3.34 -1.27
C GLY A 186 22.09 -4.16 -2.48
N GLN A 187 21.26 -5.05 -3.03
CA GLN A 187 21.57 -5.76 -4.30
C GLN A 187 20.96 -5.07 -5.53
N HIS A 188 20.23 -3.96 -5.37
CA HIS A 188 19.54 -3.28 -6.47
C HIS A 188 20.54 -2.60 -7.43
N GLU A 189 21.67 -2.11 -6.93
CA GLU A 189 22.72 -1.46 -7.74
C GLU A 189 23.47 -2.42 -8.67
N ALA A 190 23.57 -3.71 -8.34
CA ALA A 190 24.44 -4.63 -9.08
C ALA A 190 23.85 -5.12 -10.42
N LYS A 191 22.61 -4.80 -10.76
CA LYS A 191 21.95 -5.22 -12.02
C LYS A 191 21.66 -4.09 -13.00
N ALA A 192 21.88 -2.83 -12.62
CA ALA A 192 21.88 -1.73 -13.56
C ALA A 192 23.28 -1.63 -14.16
N GLU A 193 23.56 -2.43 -15.20
CA GLU A 193 24.71 -2.12 -16.07
C GLU A 193 24.56 -0.67 -16.55
N PRO A 194 25.60 0.17 -16.44
CA PRO A 194 25.54 1.50 -16.99
C PRO A 194 25.41 1.34 -18.50
N ALA A 195 24.24 1.74 -19.02
CA ALA A 195 24.07 1.91 -20.46
C ALA A 195 25.20 2.82 -20.94
N LYS A 196 26.15 2.24 -21.67
CA LYS A 196 27.23 2.97 -22.33
C LYS A 196 26.60 4.14 -23.06
N ALA A 197 26.98 5.35 -22.66
CA ALA A 197 26.78 6.54 -23.45
C ALA A 197 27.44 6.28 -24.82
N ILE A 198 26.62 6.04 -25.84
CA ILE A 198 27.05 6.09 -27.22
C ILE A 198 26.74 7.51 -27.68
N LEU A 199 27.85 8.24 -27.86
CA LEU A 199 28.09 9.52 -28.54
C LEU A 199 26.90 10.22 -29.22
#